data_AF-A0A960PM84-F1
#
_entry.id   AF-A0A960PM84-F1
#
_cell.length_a   1.000
_cell.length_b   1.000
_cell.length_c   1.000
_cell.angle_alpha   90.00
_cell.angle_beta   90.00
_cell.angle_gamma   90.00
#
_symmetry.space_group_name_H-M   'P 1'
#
loop_
_entity.id
_entity.type
_entity.pdbx_description
1 polymer ?
#
loop_
_entity_poly.entity_id
_entity_poly.type
_entity_poly.pdbx_seq_one_letter_code
_entity_poly.pdbx_strand_id
1 'polypeptide(L)'
;MEELALHERSFGDYLEGCLGLFFDSAFGLFPSAPLWLIALPALPWLIRRRSPVLKDLAVFAIPYLLVVAPRGEWYGGWSPPFRYGLFILPLLSLGVGSFLETRRRWGARVLLSGLGLATLLLTLLWLAVPGWAYNFADGRTYLLDHLSRFLGADVARFFPSTIRPRLATWVAPPLLAVSTWVLWWYPGFGRRRRSVDGPRRVAALGLLLAAAILPVAAKRVPTRVAELEDPWVAKVRGHIHPERWIVERTRYRGAWMLRPGESARLVPVPGGPQLELTLAVNFVRNSDWPILLRVKAGDRILKRWRPEEPKTWTKVRLGPFPWKAGDPLVLEVAAEEPRGDRRLNGLLVLSASALLLNAVVLSKCQADVPFQNVVNTENPDAKLSLAQEALAGMKLPDG
;
A
#
# COMPACT_ATOMS: atom_id res chain seq x y z
N MET A 1 -23.60 -5.42 -11.15
CA MET A 1 -24.27 -5.87 -9.91
C MET A 1 -23.39 -6.79 -9.05
N GLU A 2 -22.25 -7.30 -9.54
CA GLU A 2 -21.34 -8.18 -8.79
C GLU A 2 -20.78 -7.58 -7.49
N GLU A 3 -20.62 -6.25 -7.39
CA GLU A 3 -20.11 -5.61 -6.16
C GLU A 3 -20.97 -5.87 -4.91
N LEU A 4 -22.26 -6.15 -5.08
CA LEU A 4 -23.21 -6.37 -3.98
C LEU A 4 -23.43 -7.85 -3.66
N ALA A 5 -22.71 -8.77 -4.32
CA ALA A 5 -22.77 -10.20 -4.02
C ALA A 5 -22.00 -10.52 -2.73
N LEU A 6 -22.52 -10.05 -1.58
CA LEU A 6 -21.88 -10.20 -0.26
C LEU A 6 -21.61 -11.67 0.11
N HIS A 7 -22.43 -12.59 -0.39
CA HIS A 7 -22.30 -14.03 -0.15
C HIS A 7 -21.12 -14.67 -0.88
N GLU A 8 -20.57 -14.02 -1.91
CA GLU A 8 -19.38 -14.48 -2.63
C GLU A 8 -18.07 -14.01 -1.98
N ARG A 9 -18.17 -13.10 -1.00
CA ARG A 9 -17.00 -12.50 -0.35
C ARG A 9 -16.45 -13.42 0.73
N SER A 10 -15.14 -13.64 0.69
CA SER A 10 -14.45 -14.41 1.71
C SER A 10 -14.27 -13.58 2.97
N PHE A 11 -14.08 -14.25 4.12
CA PHE A 11 -13.70 -13.57 5.37
C PHE A 11 -12.40 -12.74 5.21
N GLY A 12 -11.50 -13.17 4.33
CA GLY A 12 -10.26 -12.45 4.02
C GLY A 12 -10.53 -11.06 3.45
N ASP A 13 -11.52 -10.93 2.56
CA ASP A 13 -11.88 -9.65 1.93
C ASP A 13 -12.41 -8.64 2.98
N TYR A 14 -13.21 -9.12 3.93
CA TYR A 14 -13.69 -8.30 5.04
C TYR A 14 -12.56 -7.86 5.97
N LEU A 15 -11.63 -8.77 6.27
CA LEU A 15 -10.47 -8.46 7.13
C LEU A 15 -9.55 -7.45 6.44
N GLU A 16 -9.25 -7.65 5.15
CA GLU A 16 -8.44 -6.73 4.35
C GLU A 16 -9.09 -5.36 4.25
N GLY A 17 -10.39 -5.30 3.97
CA GLY A 17 -11.18 -4.08 3.93
C GLY A 17 -11.18 -3.33 5.27
N CYS A 18 -11.40 -4.04 6.38
CA CYS A 18 -11.34 -3.45 7.72
C CYS A 18 -9.93 -2.94 8.05
N LEU A 19 -8.89 -3.73 7.78
CA LEU A 19 -7.50 -3.30 7.95
C LEU A 19 -7.19 -2.08 7.07
N GLY A 20 -7.76 -2.04 5.86
CA GLY A 20 -7.67 -0.91 4.96
C GLY A 20 -8.27 0.35 5.57
N LEU A 21 -9.55 0.28 5.92
CA LEU A 21 -10.32 1.39 6.48
C LEU A 21 -9.67 1.97 7.74
N PHE A 22 -9.11 1.15 8.62
CA PHE A 22 -8.57 1.66 9.89
C PHE A 22 -7.06 1.92 9.85
N PHE A 23 -6.28 1.05 9.20
CA PHE A 23 -4.83 1.05 9.31
C PHE A 23 -4.10 1.42 8.02
N ASP A 24 -4.70 1.42 6.83
CA ASP A 24 -3.95 1.74 5.60
C ASP A 24 -3.29 3.12 5.66
N SER A 25 -2.01 3.21 5.28
CA SER A 25 -1.25 4.46 5.39
C SER A 25 -1.82 5.61 4.57
N ALA A 26 -2.51 5.33 3.47
CA ALA A 26 -3.04 6.31 2.55
C ALA A 26 -4.50 6.69 2.85
N PHE A 27 -5.33 5.71 3.19
CA PHE A 27 -6.78 5.91 3.33
C PHE A 27 -7.33 5.57 4.72
N GLY A 28 -6.50 5.01 5.61
CA GLY A 28 -6.93 4.55 6.92
C GLY A 28 -7.21 5.68 7.91
N LEU A 29 -8.12 5.43 8.85
CA LEU A 29 -8.46 6.36 9.94
C LEU A 29 -7.26 6.68 10.83
N PHE A 30 -6.47 5.68 11.23
CA PHE A 30 -5.42 5.89 12.23
C PHE A 30 -4.20 6.63 11.69
N PRO A 31 -3.72 6.38 10.45
CA PRO A 31 -2.64 7.19 9.88
C PRO A 31 -3.08 8.62 9.57
N SER A 32 -4.35 8.82 9.21
CA SER A 32 -4.90 10.14 8.90
C SER A 32 -5.20 10.95 10.17
N ALA A 33 -5.79 10.33 11.19
CA ALA A 33 -6.11 10.97 12.45
C ALA A 33 -5.70 10.08 13.65
N PRO A 34 -4.40 10.06 14.01
CA PRO A 34 -3.85 9.20 15.05
C PRO A 34 -4.57 9.21 16.39
N LEU A 35 -5.21 10.32 16.79
CA LEU A 35 -6.05 10.41 17.99
C LEU A 35 -7.13 9.32 18.07
N TRP A 36 -7.63 8.84 16.94
CA TRP A 36 -8.62 7.77 16.90
C TRP A 36 -8.09 6.40 17.31
N LEU A 37 -6.77 6.21 17.46
CA LEU A 37 -6.21 4.99 18.05
C LEU A 37 -6.70 4.74 19.48
N ILE A 38 -7.23 5.76 20.17
CA ILE A 38 -7.89 5.61 21.48
C ILE A 38 -9.15 4.74 21.40
N ALA A 39 -9.77 4.59 20.22
CA ALA A 39 -10.88 3.68 20.03
C ALA A 39 -10.49 2.20 20.30
N LEU A 40 -9.22 1.82 20.06
CA LEU A 40 -8.75 0.45 20.25
C LEU A 40 -8.87 -0.02 21.71
N PRO A 41 -8.38 0.71 22.73
CA PRO A 41 -8.62 0.33 24.12
C PRO A 41 -10.04 0.68 24.62
N ALA A 42 -10.74 1.64 23.99
CA ALA A 42 -12.12 1.98 24.37
C ALA A 42 -13.09 0.82 24.08
N LEU A 43 -12.94 0.13 22.95
CA LEU A 43 -13.85 -0.95 22.54
C LEU A 43 -13.89 -2.11 23.56
N PRO A 44 -12.78 -2.74 23.97
CA PRO A 44 -12.85 -3.82 24.97
C PRO A 44 -13.24 -3.32 26.36
N TRP A 45 -13.02 -2.03 26.67
CA TRP A 45 -13.53 -1.42 27.90
C TRP A 45 -15.07 -1.34 27.88
N LEU A 46 -15.68 -0.95 26.76
CA LEU A 46 -17.13 -0.96 26.58
C LEU A 46 -17.70 -2.38 26.66
N ILE A 47 -17.02 -3.35 26.03
CA ILE A 47 -17.38 -4.79 26.10
C ILE A 47 -17.36 -5.26 27.55
N ARG A 48 -16.28 -4.99 28.29
CA ARG A 48 -16.15 -5.39 29.71
C ARG A 48 -17.24 -4.78 30.58
N ARG A 49 -17.66 -3.54 30.29
CA ARG A 49 -18.74 -2.86 31.01
C ARG A 49 -20.15 -3.21 30.51
N ARG A 50 -20.28 -4.01 29.45
CA ARG A 50 -21.56 -4.29 28.78
C ARG A 50 -22.35 -3.01 28.47
N SER A 51 -21.64 -1.95 28.06
CA SER A 51 -22.23 -0.64 27.82
C SER A 51 -23.31 -0.72 26.71
N PRO A 52 -24.49 -0.09 26.88
CA PRO A 52 -25.50 -0.04 25.81
C PRO A 52 -24.97 0.61 24.53
N VAL A 53 -24.04 1.57 24.65
CA VAL A 53 -23.35 2.22 23.52
C VAL A 53 -22.67 1.21 22.59
N LEU A 54 -22.21 0.07 23.11
CA LEU A 54 -21.64 -0.99 22.26
C LEU A 54 -22.69 -1.61 21.33
N LYS A 55 -23.92 -1.78 21.81
CA LYS A 55 -25.03 -2.31 21.00
C LYS A 55 -25.39 -1.30 19.92
N ASP A 56 -25.50 -0.03 20.28
CA ASP A 56 -25.81 1.04 19.31
C ASP A 56 -24.71 1.10 18.23
N LEU A 57 -23.44 1.10 18.65
CA LEU A 57 -22.31 1.04 17.71
C LEU A 57 -22.38 -0.19 16.81
N ALA A 58 -22.68 -1.36 17.34
CA ALA A 58 -22.79 -2.59 16.57
C ALA A 58 -23.94 -2.53 15.55
N VAL A 59 -25.13 -2.09 15.97
CA VAL A 59 -26.34 -1.99 15.13
C VAL A 59 -26.13 -1.05 13.95
N PHE A 60 -25.43 0.08 14.15
CA PHE A 60 -25.22 1.06 13.09
C PHE A 60 -23.95 0.81 12.26
N ALA A 61 -22.84 0.39 12.90
CA ALA A 61 -21.57 0.23 12.20
C ALA A 61 -21.46 -1.11 11.47
N ILE A 62 -21.97 -2.23 12.01
CA ILE A 62 -21.77 -3.55 11.41
C ILE A 62 -22.45 -3.65 10.03
N PRO A 63 -23.74 -3.30 9.85
CA PRO A 63 -24.37 -3.40 8.53
C PRO A 63 -23.66 -2.54 7.48
N TYR A 64 -23.21 -1.35 7.88
CA TYR A 64 -22.45 -0.46 7.00
C TYR A 64 -21.09 -1.07 6.60
N LEU A 65 -20.33 -1.57 7.58
CA LEU A 65 -19.03 -2.20 7.33
C LEU A 65 -19.15 -3.49 6.52
N LEU A 66 -20.24 -4.26 6.69
CA LEU A 66 -20.52 -5.45 5.87
C LEU A 66 -20.69 -5.11 4.39
N VAL A 67 -21.17 -3.91 4.06
CA VAL A 67 -21.30 -3.45 2.68
C VAL A 67 -20.00 -2.82 2.16
N VAL A 68 -19.31 -2.03 2.99
CA VAL A 68 -18.17 -1.21 2.54
C VAL A 68 -16.85 -1.95 2.59
N ALA A 69 -16.56 -2.70 3.65
CA ALA A 69 -15.26 -3.33 3.84
C ALA A 69 -14.85 -4.25 2.67
N PRO A 70 -15.69 -5.18 2.16
CA PRO A 70 -15.25 -6.11 1.12
C PRO A 70 -15.21 -5.48 -0.28
N ARG A 71 -15.50 -4.17 -0.45
CA ARG A 71 -15.44 -3.52 -1.76
C ARG A 71 -14.00 -3.41 -2.23
N GLY A 72 -13.76 -3.70 -3.51
CA GLY A 72 -12.44 -3.51 -4.13
C GLY A 72 -11.95 -2.05 -4.05
N GLU A 73 -12.89 -1.10 -4.05
CA GLU A 73 -12.64 0.33 -3.81
C GLU A 73 -13.04 0.78 -2.40
N TRP A 74 -12.80 -0.01 -1.34
CA TRP A 74 -13.06 0.42 0.04
C TRP A 74 -12.34 1.75 0.41
N TYR A 75 -11.28 2.11 -0.32
CA TYR A 75 -10.55 3.38 -0.15
C TYR A 75 -11.25 4.56 -0.82
N GLY A 76 -12.13 4.29 -1.78
CA GLY A 76 -12.96 5.31 -2.41
C GLY A 76 -12.29 6.14 -3.51
N GLY A 77 -11.55 5.53 -4.43
CA GLY A 77 -11.00 6.26 -5.57
C GLY A 77 -10.09 7.43 -5.17
N TRP A 78 -10.12 8.50 -5.97
CA TRP A 78 -9.43 9.76 -5.68
C TRP A 78 -10.24 10.59 -4.66
N SER A 79 -10.01 10.35 -3.37
CA SER A 79 -10.74 11.03 -2.32
C SER A 79 -9.93 11.20 -1.04
N PRO A 80 -10.40 12.06 -0.09
CA PRO A 80 -9.80 12.19 1.22
C PRO A 80 -9.84 10.85 1.99
N PRO A 81 -8.89 10.63 2.91
CA PRO A 81 -8.83 9.40 3.69
C PRO A 81 -10.11 9.17 4.50
N PHE A 82 -10.44 7.90 4.70
CA PHE A 82 -11.53 7.42 5.54
C PHE A 82 -12.93 7.97 5.19
N ARG A 83 -13.17 8.39 3.94
CA ARG A 83 -14.44 9.01 3.54
C ARG A 83 -15.69 8.17 3.86
N TYR A 84 -15.61 6.85 3.70
CA TYR A 84 -16.72 5.95 4.01
C TYR A 84 -16.91 5.79 5.52
N GLY A 85 -15.82 5.82 6.28
CA GLY A 85 -15.90 5.71 7.74
C GLY A 85 -16.40 6.97 8.44
N LEU A 86 -16.56 8.11 7.74
CA LEU A 86 -17.05 9.37 8.34
C LEU A 86 -18.37 9.20 9.09
N PHE A 87 -19.29 8.38 8.58
CA PHE A 87 -20.57 8.11 9.23
C PHE A 87 -20.42 7.39 10.58
N ILE A 88 -19.35 6.61 10.76
CA ILE A 88 -19.09 5.85 11.99
C ILE A 88 -18.42 6.72 13.06
N LEU A 89 -17.78 7.84 12.69
CA LEU A 89 -17.02 8.69 13.62
C LEU A 89 -17.85 9.26 14.78
N PRO A 90 -19.10 9.77 14.58
CA PRO A 90 -19.91 10.23 15.70
C PRO A 90 -20.19 9.11 16.72
N LEU A 91 -20.45 7.89 16.25
CA LEU A 91 -20.70 6.74 17.12
C LEU A 91 -19.44 6.30 17.87
N LEU A 92 -18.28 6.28 17.18
CA LEU A 92 -17.00 6.05 17.84
C LEU A 92 -16.68 7.15 18.86
N SER A 93 -17.08 8.40 18.62
CA SER A 93 -16.91 9.51 19.56
C SER A 93 -17.64 9.25 20.88
N LEU A 94 -18.85 8.68 20.84
CA LEU A 94 -19.60 8.32 22.06
C LEU A 94 -18.84 7.25 22.88
N GLY A 95 -18.33 6.23 22.19
CA GLY A 95 -17.52 5.18 22.81
C GLY A 95 -16.23 5.73 23.42
N VAL A 96 -15.47 6.53 22.66
CA VAL A 96 -14.25 7.18 23.12
C VAL A 96 -14.52 8.15 24.27
N GLY A 97 -15.60 8.95 24.19
CA GLY A 97 -15.96 9.94 25.20
C GLY A 97 -16.15 9.34 26.59
N SER A 98 -16.90 8.24 26.68
CA SER A 98 -17.07 7.50 27.94
C SER A 98 -15.75 6.91 28.45
N PHE A 99 -14.88 6.44 27.56
CA PHE A 99 -13.57 5.92 27.94
C PHE A 99 -12.60 7.00 28.46
N LEU A 100 -12.70 8.23 27.93
CA LEU A 100 -11.91 9.38 28.35
C LEU A 100 -12.13 9.77 29.81
N GLU A 101 -13.16 9.30 30.51
CA GLU A 101 -13.29 9.47 31.97
C GLU A 101 -12.12 8.86 32.73
N THR A 102 -11.49 7.81 32.16
CA THR A 102 -10.34 7.13 32.75
C THR A 102 -8.99 7.80 32.45
N ARG A 103 -8.99 8.96 31.76
CA ARG A 103 -7.79 9.69 31.30
C ARG A 103 -6.89 10.25 32.41
N ARG A 104 -7.27 10.11 33.68
CA ARG A 104 -6.51 10.66 34.81
C ARG A 104 -5.14 10.01 34.97
N ARG A 105 -4.93 8.82 34.41
CA ARG A 105 -3.65 8.09 34.43
C ARG A 105 -2.56 8.82 33.64
N TRP A 106 -1.32 8.70 34.10
CA TRP A 106 -0.18 9.34 33.44
C TRP A 106 0.01 8.82 32.02
N GLY A 107 -0.05 7.50 31.82
CA GLY A 107 0.11 6.89 30.50
C GLY A 107 -0.97 7.34 29.49
N ALA A 108 -2.23 7.38 29.92
CA ALA A 108 -3.33 7.96 29.13
C ALA A 108 -3.07 9.41 28.72
N ARG A 109 -2.53 10.26 29.62
CA ARG A 109 -2.19 11.65 29.27
C ARG A 109 -1.05 11.75 28.27
N VAL A 110 -0.01 10.91 28.39
CA VAL A 110 1.10 10.85 27.42
C VAL A 110 0.54 10.44 26.06
N LEU A 111 -0.24 9.37 26.01
CA LEU A 111 -0.82 8.85 24.77
C LEU A 111 -1.73 9.89 24.11
N LEU A 112 -2.67 10.49 24.85
CA LEU A 112 -3.56 11.54 24.33
C LEU A 112 -2.79 12.76 23.84
N SER A 113 -1.75 13.19 24.57
CA SER A 113 -0.94 14.34 24.16
C SER A 113 -0.16 14.04 22.89
N GLY A 114 0.41 12.83 22.78
CA GLY A 114 1.19 12.42 21.60
C GLY A 114 0.32 12.24 20.38
N LEU A 115 -0.77 11.48 20.50
CA LEU A 115 -1.70 11.28 19.39
C LEU A 115 -2.40 12.58 18.99
N GLY A 116 -2.79 13.41 19.96
CA GLY A 116 -3.39 14.73 19.71
C GLY A 116 -2.44 15.67 18.99
N LEU A 117 -1.16 15.73 19.40
CA LEU A 117 -0.15 16.52 18.71
C LEU A 117 0.10 16.00 17.29
N ALA A 118 0.20 14.68 17.10
CA ALA A 118 0.38 14.09 15.78
C ALA A 118 -0.81 14.40 14.85
N THR A 119 -2.05 14.27 15.34
CA THR A 119 -3.26 14.65 14.59
C THR A 119 -3.26 16.13 14.25
N LEU A 120 -2.94 17.01 15.20
CA LEU A 120 -2.86 18.46 14.95
C LEU A 120 -1.84 18.78 13.84
N LEU A 121 -0.64 18.20 13.89
CA LEU A 121 0.39 18.43 12.87
C LEU A 121 -0.06 17.96 11.48
N LEU A 122 -0.71 16.80 11.38
CA LEU A 122 -1.27 16.32 10.10
C LEU A 122 -2.40 17.22 9.60
N THR A 123 -3.29 17.67 10.49
CA THR A 123 -4.35 18.63 10.13
C THR A 123 -3.76 19.94 9.59
N LEU A 124 -2.76 20.50 10.28
CA LEU A 124 -2.07 21.72 9.82
C LEU A 124 -1.38 21.51 8.48
N LEU A 125 -0.75 20.35 8.26
CA LEU A 125 -0.14 19.99 6.99
C LEU A 125 -1.16 19.98 5.86
N TRP A 126 -2.35 19.38 6.07
CA TRP A 126 -3.39 19.36 5.03
C TRP A 126 -4.07 20.70 4.82
N LEU A 127 -4.18 21.54 5.85
CA LEU A 127 -4.64 22.92 5.66
C LEU A 127 -3.62 23.72 4.81
N ALA A 128 -2.32 23.51 5.03
CA ALA A 128 -1.28 24.16 4.26
C ALA A 128 -1.16 23.61 2.83
N VAL A 129 -1.38 22.30 2.64
CA VAL A 129 -1.28 21.64 1.33
C VAL A 129 -2.48 20.69 1.12
N PRO A 130 -3.68 21.21 0.78
CA PRO A 130 -4.90 20.40 0.70
C PRO A 130 -4.83 19.24 -0.29
N GLY A 131 -4.09 19.42 -1.39
CA GLY A 131 -3.88 18.37 -2.39
C GLY A 131 -3.21 17.11 -1.85
N TRP A 132 -2.49 17.19 -0.71
CA TRP A 132 -1.86 16.03 -0.08
C TRP A 132 -2.83 15.13 0.66
N ALA A 133 -4.08 15.57 0.88
CA ALA A 133 -5.13 14.72 1.44
C ALA A 133 -5.71 13.75 0.40
N TYR A 134 -5.51 13.99 -0.90
CA TYR A 134 -6.11 13.20 -1.97
C TYR A 134 -5.12 12.17 -2.53
N ASN A 135 -5.05 11.00 -1.91
CA ASN A 135 -4.07 9.99 -2.30
C ASN A 135 -4.52 9.20 -3.53
N PHE A 136 -3.55 8.61 -4.22
CA PHE A 136 -3.83 7.59 -5.23
C PHE A 136 -3.95 6.25 -4.53
N ALA A 137 -4.64 5.31 -5.19
CA ALA A 137 -4.75 3.93 -4.74
C ALA A 137 -3.44 3.17 -5.00
N ASP A 138 -2.35 3.67 -4.44
CA ASP A 138 -0.98 3.15 -4.58
C ASP A 138 -0.36 2.81 -3.22
N GLY A 139 -1.18 2.77 -2.15
CA GLY A 139 -0.78 2.34 -0.82
C GLY A 139 0.15 3.31 -0.08
N ARG A 140 0.19 4.59 -0.48
CA ARG A 140 1.06 5.62 0.11
C ARG A 140 0.40 6.99 0.16
N THR A 141 0.99 7.88 0.95
CA THR A 141 0.62 9.30 0.98
C THR A 141 1.66 10.15 0.28
N TYR A 142 1.25 11.33 -0.19
CA TYR A 142 2.19 12.33 -0.70
C TYR A 142 3.27 12.73 0.31
N LEU A 143 2.95 12.71 1.61
CA LEU A 143 3.92 12.94 2.68
C LEU A 143 5.00 11.85 2.68
N LEU A 144 4.60 10.57 2.64
CA LEU A 144 5.55 9.45 2.56
C LEU A 144 6.36 9.49 1.27
N ASP A 145 5.76 9.92 0.16
CA ASP A 145 6.45 10.04 -1.11
C ASP A 145 7.47 11.19 -1.12
N HIS A 146 7.14 12.30 -0.48
CA HIS A 146 8.06 13.42 -0.30
C HIS A 146 9.24 13.01 0.57
N LEU A 147 8.99 12.34 1.70
CA LEU A 147 10.03 11.82 2.58
C LEU A 147 10.91 10.77 1.88
N SER A 148 10.31 9.88 1.09
CA SER A 148 11.05 8.85 0.36
C SER A 148 11.98 9.45 -0.71
N ARG A 149 11.51 10.49 -1.42
CA ARG A 149 12.34 11.27 -2.36
C ARG A 149 13.48 11.99 -1.64
N PHE A 150 13.15 12.70 -0.57
CA PHE A 150 14.12 13.47 0.19
C PHE A 150 15.23 12.59 0.78
N LEU A 151 14.88 11.42 1.28
CA LEU A 151 15.83 10.49 1.90
C LEU A 151 16.53 9.57 0.89
N GLY A 152 16.02 9.48 -0.34
CA GLY A 152 16.47 8.51 -1.34
C GLY A 152 16.25 7.06 -0.91
N ALA A 153 15.20 6.79 -0.11
CA ALA A 153 14.94 5.48 0.48
C ALA A 153 13.43 5.22 0.58
N ASP A 154 13.05 3.94 0.57
CA ASP A 154 11.66 3.54 0.77
C ASP A 154 11.24 3.70 2.23
N VAL A 155 10.56 4.80 2.54
CA VAL A 155 9.99 5.06 3.87
C VAL A 155 8.62 4.38 4.02
N ALA A 156 7.89 4.23 2.92
CA ALA A 156 6.52 3.73 2.94
C ALA A 156 6.44 2.29 3.47
N ARG A 157 7.48 1.46 3.24
CA ARG A 157 7.55 0.07 3.74
C ARG A 157 7.32 -0.10 5.25
N PHE A 158 7.53 0.94 6.06
CA PHE A 158 7.33 0.88 7.52
C PHE A 158 5.91 1.17 7.97
N PHE A 159 5.02 1.55 7.05
CA PHE A 159 3.63 1.85 7.34
C PHE A 159 2.75 0.72 6.81
N PRO A 160 1.63 0.37 7.44
CA PRO A 160 0.68 -0.58 6.86
C PRO A 160 0.11 -0.11 5.52
N SER A 161 -0.15 -1.03 4.58
CA SER A 161 -1.09 -0.78 3.46
C SER A 161 -1.72 -2.08 2.99
N THR A 162 -3.04 -2.08 2.80
CA THR A 162 -3.74 -3.23 2.23
C THR A 162 -3.78 -3.17 0.70
N ILE A 163 -3.68 -1.98 0.12
CA ILE A 163 -3.48 -1.80 -1.34
C ILE A 163 -2.14 -2.39 -1.78
N ARG A 164 -1.08 -2.19 -0.97
CA ARG A 164 0.25 -2.79 -1.18
C ARG A 164 0.67 -3.55 0.08
N PRO A 165 0.23 -4.81 0.24
CA PRO A 165 0.55 -5.62 1.40
C PRO A 165 2.06 -5.71 1.62
N ARG A 166 2.50 -5.37 2.83
CA ARG A 166 3.89 -5.37 3.29
C ARG A 166 3.95 -5.91 4.71
N LEU A 167 5.15 -6.17 5.23
CA LEU A 167 5.31 -6.68 6.60
C LEU A 167 4.60 -5.78 7.63
N ALA A 168 4.67 -4.46 7.45
CA ALA A 168 3.99 -3.50 8.31
C ALA A 168 2.45 -3.62 8.27
N THR A 169 1.85 -4.09 7.18
CA THR A 169 0.40 -4.34 7.07
C THR A 169 -0.07 -5.33 8.12
N TRP A 170 0.75 -6.33 8.43
CA TRP A 170 0.41 -7.40 9.35
C TRP A 170 0.91 -7.14 10.78
N VAL A 171 2.06 -6.47 10.92
CA VAL A 171 2.69 -6.23 12.23
C VAL A 171 2.19 -4.96 12.90
N ALA A 172 1.95 -3.88 12.15
CA ALA A 172 1.60 -2.60 12.75
C ALA A 172 0.23 -2.62 13.47
N PRO A 173 -0.85 -3.22 12.93
CA PRO A 173 -2.14 -3.24 13.62
C PRO A 173 -2.10 -3.87 15.03
N PRO A 174 -1.60 -5.10 15.24
CA PRO A 174 -1.52 -5.68 16.58
C PRO A 174 -0.53 -4.92 17.48
N LEU A 175 0.60 -4.44 16.93
CA LEU A 175 1.56 -3.65 17.69
C LEU A 175 0.94 -2.34 18.21
N LEU A 176 0.18 -1.64 17.37
CA LEU A 176 -0.54 -0.41 17.75
C LEU A 176 -1.66 -0.70 18.76
N ALA A 177 -2.42 -1.78 18.58
CA ALA A 177 -3.45 -2.18 19.55
C ALA A 177 -2.85 -2.49 20.94
N VAL A 178 -1.78 -3.28 21.00
CA VAL A 178 -1.12 -3.64 22.25
C VAL A 178 -0.43 -2.43 22.88
N SER A 179 0.32 -1.64 22.11
CA SER A 179 1.04 -0.48 22.63
C SER A 179 0.10 0.61 23.16
N THR A 180 -1.00 0.91 22.44
CA THR A 180 -2.00 1.88 22.90
C THR A 180 -2.69 1.41 24.18
N TRP A 181 -3.02 0.11 24.28
CA TRP A 181 -3.54 -0.48 25.49
C TRP A 181 -2.57 -0.36 26.67
N VAL A 182 -1.35 -0.86 26.52
CA VAL A 182 -0.32 -0.86 27.57
C VAL A 182 -0.03 0.56 28.03
N LEU A 183 0.16 1.50 27.11
CA LEU A 183 0.39 2.91 27.43
C LEU A 183 -0.80 3.55 28.14
N TRP A 184 -2.04 3.24 27.76
CA TRP A 184 -3.22 3.78 28.42
C TRP A 184 -3.30 3.40 29.91
N TRP A 185 -3.03 2.13 30.20
CA TRP A 185 -3.12 1.57 31.55
C TRP A 185 -1.85 1.74 32.38
N TYR A 186 -0.78 2.29 31.80
CA TYR A 186 0.49 2.48 32.48
C TYR A 186 0.34 3.42 33.70
N PRO A 187 0.62 2.93 34.94
CA PRO A 187 0.35 3.66 36.17
C PRO A 187 1.26 4.87 36.39
N GLY A 188 2.36 4.99 35.64
CA GLY A 188 3.35 6.05 35.78
C GLY A 188 4.30 5.81 36.96
N PHE A 189 5.54 6.31 36.84
CA PHE A 189 6.51 6.28 37.93
C PHE A 189 6.12 7.25 39.06
N GLY A 190 5.53 6.72 40.14
CA GLY A 190 5.48 7.31 41.48
C GLY A 190 4.64 8.59 41.70
N ARG A 191 3.88 8.63 42.79
CA ARG A 191 3.02 9.76 43.25
C ARG A 191 3.76 11.08 43.60
N ARG A 192 5.07 11.20 43.35
CA ARG A 192 5.81 12.43 43.70
C ARG A 192 5.45 13.56 42.74
N ARG A 193 4.60 14.49 43.20
CA ARG A 193 4.27 15.82 42.62
C ARG A 193 4.75 16.01 41.18
N ARG A 194 4.08 15.39 40.22
CA ARG A 194 4.43 15.57 38.80
C ARG A 194 3.74 16.82 38.27
N SER A 195 4.54 17.74 37.74
CA SER A 195 4.08 18.86 36.92
C SER A 195 3.12 18.37 35.83
N VAL A 196 2.07 19.18 35.58
CA VAL A 196 1.07 18.95 34.54
C VAL A 196 1.71 18.81 33.15
N ASP A 197 2.91 19.38 32.95
CA ASP A 197 3.61 19.40 31.66
C ASP A 197 4.41 18.13 31.35
N GLY A 198 4.68 17.28 32.35
CA GLY A 198 5.51 16.08 32.18
C GLY A 198 5.05 15.16 31.04
N PRO A 199 3.75 14.78 30.97
CA PRO A 199 3.24 13.94 29.89
C PRO A 199 3.41 14.54 28.49
N ARG A 200 3.22 15.86 28.36
CA ARG A 200 3.32 16.57 27.07
C ARG A 200 4.75 16.53 26.55
N ARG A 201 5.74 16.79 27.40
CA ARG A 201 7.16 16.74 27.05
C ARG A 201 7.60 15.34 26.62
N VAL A 202 7.18 14.31 27.36
CA VAL A 202 7.48 12.92 27.02
C VAL A 202 6.84 12.52 25.69
N ALA A 203 5.59 12.92 25.46
CA ALA A 203 4.89 12.68 24.20
C ALA A 203 5.59 13.36 23.01
N ALA A 204 5.95 14.64 23.15
CA ALA A 204 6.68 15.38 22.14
C ALA A 204 8.05 14.74 21.85
N LEU A 205 8.80 14.36 22.89
CA LEU A 205 10.07 13.65 22.73
C LEU A 205 9.89 12.31 22.03
N GLY A 206 8.86 11.54 22.37
CA GLY A 206 8.55 10.27 21.70
C GLY A 206 8.27 10.43 20.21
N LEU A 207 7.50 11.47 19.83
CA LEU A 207 7.25 11.79 18.42
C LEU A 207 8.53 12.22 17.70
N LEU A 208 9.36 13.07 18.33
CA LEU A 208 10.64 13.49 17.74
C LEU A 208 11.59 12.30 17.56
N LEU A 209 11.66 11.39 18.53
CA LEU A 209 12.45 10.16 18.42
C LEU A 209 11.93 9.26 17.31
N ALA A 210 10.61 9.07 17.20
CA ALA A 210 10.02 8.30 16.10
C ALA A 210 10.36 8.92 14.73
N ALA A 211 10.24 10.25 14.61
CA ALA A 211 10.61 10.98 13.40
C ALA A 211 12.11 10.89 13.08
N ALA A 212 12.99 10.83 14.09
CA ALA A 212 14.43 10.69 13.92
C ALA A 212 14.86 9.25 13.58
N ILE A 213 14.19 8.25 14.14
CA ILE A 213 14.48 6.82 13.90
C ILE A 213 14.10 6.42 12.48
N LEU A 214 12.99 6.94 11.95
CA LEU A 214 12.45 6.53 10.66
C LEU A 214 13.45 6.69 9.49
N PRO A 215 14.14 7.83 9.30
CA PRO A 215 15.19 7.96 8.28
C PRO A 215 16.36 6.99 8.45
N VAL A 216 16.77 6.74 9.71
CA VAL A 216 17.87 5.81 10.02
C VAL A 216 17.45 4.38 9.66
N ALA A 217 16.24 3.99 10.04
CA ALA A 217 15.67 2.69 9.68
C ALA A 217 15.53 2.54 8.16
N ALA A 218 15.06 3.59 7.46
CA ALA A 218 14.91 3.58 6.02
C ALA A 218 16.22 3.35 5.26
N LYS A 219 17.36 3.79 5.81
CA LYS A 219 18.69 3.58 5.21
C LYS A 219 19.41 2.31 5.68
N ARG A 220 18.97 1.68 6.77
CA ARG A 220 19.63 0.51 7.36
C ARG A 220 18.89 -0.81 7.15
N VAL A 221 17.57 -0.78 7.05
CA VAL A 221 16.77 -2.00 6.83
C VAL A 221 16.88 -2.39 5.36
N PRO A 222 17.25 -3.65 5.02
CA PRO A 222 17.39 -4.08 3.64
C PRO A 222 16.11 -3.87 2.82
N THR A 223 16.28 -3.38 1.58
CA THR A 223 15.16 -3.23 0.64
C THR A 223 14.91 -4.59 -0.04
N ARG A 224 13.78 -5.23 0.29
CA ARG A 224 13.38 -6.54 -0.28
C ARG A 224 12.50 -6.43 -1.53
N VAL A 225 11.70 -5.37 -1.59
CA VAL A 225 10.77 -5.10 -2.69
C VAL A 225 10.97 -3.65 -3.09
N ALA A 226 11.06 -3.42 -4.40
CA ALA A 226 11.04 -2.09 -4.99
C ALA A 226 10.00 -2.10 -6.11
N GLU A 227 9.08 -1.14 -6.08
CA GLU A 227 8.14 -0.96 -7.17
C GLU A 227 8.64 0.17 -8.06
N LEU A 228 8.55 -0.01 -9.37
CA LEU A 228 9.08 1.03 -10.26
C LEU A 228 8.28 2.33 -10.19
N GLU A 229 7.06 2.29 -9.69
CA GLU A 229 6.29 3.50 -9.40
C GLU A 229 6.81 4.27 -8.19
N ASP A 230 7.71 3.70 -7.39
CA ASP A 230 8.15 4.31 -6.16
C ASP A 230 8.87 5.64 -6.39
N PRO A 231 8.63 6.65 -5.54
CA PRO A 231 9.13 7.99 -5.79
C PRO A 231 10.64 8.10 -5.50
N TRP A 232 11.23 7.12 -4.80
CA TRP A 232 12.68 6.97 -4.62
C TRP A 232 13.37 6.26 -5.80
N VAL A 233 12.59 5.73 -6.77
CA VAL A 233 13.12 5.18 -8.03
C VAL A 233 13.20 6.30 -9.06
N ALA A 234 14.41 6.59 -9.52
CA ALA A 234 14.67 7.55 -10.59
C ALA A 234 14.31 6.93 -11.93
N LYS A 235 13.44 7.58 -12.71
CA LYS A 235 13.04 7.11 -14.03
C LYS A 235 13.60 8.04 -15.11
N VAL A 236 14.16 7.46 -16.15
CA VAL A 236 14.52 8.16 -17.38
C VAL A 236 13.45 7.82 -18.41
N ARG A 237 12.45 8.71 -18.53
CA ARG A 237 11.25 8.55 -19.35
C ARG A 237 10.35 7.38 -18.90
N GLY A 238 9.56 6.84 -19.81
CA GLY A 238 8.48 5.91 -19.51
C GLY A 238 7.26 6.59 -18.90
N HIS A 239 6.26 5.78 -18.55
CA HIS A 239 5.03 6.25 -17.93
C HIS A 239 4.44 5.17 -17.02
N ILE A 240 3.57 5.61 -16.11
CA ILE A 240 2.86 4.73 -15.19
C ILE A 240 1.80 3.90 -15.93
N HIS A 241 1.64 2.64 -15.55
CA HIS A 241 0.61 1.76 -16.09
C HIS A 241 0.00 0.88 -14.98
N PRO A 242 -1.33 0.79 -14.84
CA PRO A 242 -2.32 1.61 -15.53
C PRO A 242 -2.12 3.09 -15.26
N GLU A 243 -2.75 3.93 -16.09
CA GLU A 243 -2.80 5.36 -15.83
C GLU A 243 -3.43 5.65 -14.46
N ARG A 244 -3.06 6.78 -13.85
CA ARG A 244 -3.46 7.11 -12.46
C ARG A 244 -4.97 7.20 -12.25
N TRP A 245 -5.71 7.49 -13.32
CA TRP A 245 -7.14 7.78 -13.30
C TRP A 245 -8.02 6.58 -13.66
N ILE A 246 -7.42 5.40 -13.81
CA ILE A 246 -8.20 4.18 -14.05
C ILE A 246 -9.05 3.85 -12.81
N VAL A 247 -10.36 3.73 -13.03
CA VAL A 247 -11.32 3.24 -12.03
C VAL A 247 -10.91 1.83 -11.62
N GLU A 248 -10.95 1.55 -10.32
CA GLU A 248 -10.48 0.29 -9.75
C GLU A 248 -9.02 -0.01 -10.04
N ARG A 249 -8.16 1.02 -10.00
CA ARG A 249 -6.71 0.88 -10.21
C ARG A 249 -6.08 -0.27 -9.42
N THR A 250 -6.58 -0.57 -8.22
CA THR A 250 -6.09 -1.67 -7.37
C THR A 250 -6.30 -3.06 -7.96
N ARG A 251 -7.24 -3.23 -8.90
CA ARG A 251 -7.42 -4.49 -9.65
C ARG A 251 -6.29 -4.72 -10.63
N TYR A 252 -5.57 -3.68 -11.01
CA TYR A 252 -4.43 -3.77 -11.90
C TYR A 252 -3.14 -3.66 -11.10
N ARG A 253 -2.12 -4.37 -11.56
CA ARG A 253 -0.81 -4.27 -10.95
C ARG A 253 -0.14 -2.97 -11.42
N GLY A 254 0.32 -2.15 -10.48
CA GLY A 254 1.00 -0.89 -10.77
C GLY A 254 2.39 -1.09 -11.37
N ALA A 255 2.65 -0.47 -12.52
CA ALA A 255 3.82 -0.63 -13.39
C ALA A 255 4.45 0.67 -13.84
N TRP A 256 5.68 0.53 -14.32
CA TRP A 256 6.31 1.51 -15.19
C TRP A 256 6.56 0.91 -16.57
N MET A 257 5.95 1.50 -17.60
CA MET A 257 6.21 1.13 -18.99
C MET A 257 7.53 1.76 -19.42
N LEU A 258 8.48 0.91 -19.85
CA LEU A 258 9.79 1.30 -20.36
C LEU A 258 9.90 0.92 -21.84
N ARG A 259 10.25 1.89 -22.68
CA ARG A 259 10.49 1.72 -24.11
C ARG A 259 12.00 1.59 -24.39
N PRO A 260 12.42 1.13 -25.58
CA PRO A 260 13.82 1.14 -25.96
C PRO A 260 14.47 2.53 -25.77
N GLY A 261 15.60 2.56 -25.06
CA GLY A 261 16.31 3.78 -24.65
C GLY A 261 15.84 4.38 -23.32
N GLU A 262 14.81 3.81 -22.68
CA GLU A 262 14.32 4.23 -21.37
C GLU A 262 14.89 3.35 -20.26
N SER A 263 14.94 3.89 -19.04
CA SER A 263 15.47 3.14 -17.90
C SER A 263 14.85 3.55 -16.58
N ALA A 264 14.94 2.64 -15.61
CA ALA A 264 14.67 2.90 -14.20
C ALA A 264 15.93 2.61 -13.38
N ARG A 265 16.27 3.53 -12.48
CA ARG A 265 17.44 3.50 -11.61
C ARG A 265 16.99 3.54 -10.15
N LEU A 266 17.46 2.58 -9.36
CA LEU A 266 17.16 2.51 -7.93
C LEU A 266 18.42 2.18 -7.12
N VAL A 267 18.47 2.63 -5.87
CA VAL A 267 19.58 2.36 -4.94
C VAL A 267 19.01 1.60 -3.73
N PRO A 268 18.84 0.26 -3.83
CA PRO A 268 18.28 -0.51 -2.72
C PRO A 268 19.25 -0.54 -1.53
N VAL A 269 18.73 -0.65 -0.31
CA VAL A 269 19.56 -0.88 0.88
C VAL A 269 19.99 -2.36 0.87
N PRO A 270 21.31 -2.66 0.91
CA PRO A 270 21.82 -4.02 0.81
C PRO A 270 21.40 -4.90 2.00
N GLY A 271 21.08 -6.17 1.73
CA GLY A 271 20.94 -7.23 2.73
C GLY A 271 22.11 -8.22 2.75
N GLY A 272 23.00 -8.13 1.76
CA GLY A 272 24.15 -9.02 1.56
C GLY A 272 25.00 -8.60 0.35
N PRO A 273 26.10 -9.31 0.08
CA PRO A 273 27.02 -9.03 -1.02
C PRO A 273 26.55 -9.54 -2.39
N GLN A 274 25.48 -10.36 -2.41
CA GLN A 274 24.90 -10.93 -3.62
C GLN A 274 23.52 -10.38 -3.87
N LEU A 275 23.20 -10.16 -5.15
CA LEU A 275 21.91 -9.67 -5.62
C LEU A 275 21.21 -10.75 -6.44
N GLU A 276 20.05 -11.20 -5.97
CA GLU A 276 19.08 -11.97 -6.76
C GLU A 276 17.87 -11.08 -7.02
N LEU A 277 17.44 -11.01 -8.29
CA LEU A 277 16.34 -10.18 -8.73
C LEU A 277 15.21 -11.06 -9.26
N THR A 278 14.04 -10.92 -8.66
CA THR A 278 12.79 -11.41 -9.26
C THR A 278 12.04 -10.21 -9.86
N LEU A 279 11.97 -10.17 -11.18
CA LEU A 279 11.24 -9.15 -11.92
C LEU A 279 9.87 -9.67 -12.29
N ALA A 280 8.82 -8.88 -12.03
CA ALA A 280 7.53 -9.11 -12.64
C ALA A 280 7.38 -8.25 -13.89
N VAL A 281 7.26 -8.90 -15.04
CA VAL A 281 7.29 -8.28 -16.36
C VAL A 281 6.09 -8.71 -17.18
N ASN A 282 5.55 -7.79 -17.96
CA ASN A 282 4.55 -8.04 -18.98
C ASN A 282 5.13 -7.46 -20.27
N PHE A 283 5.36 -8.33 -21.25
CA PHE A 283 5.93 -7.89 -22.50
C PHE A 283 4.80 -7.59 -23.49
N VAL A 284 4.62 -6.31 -23.78
CA VAL A 284 3.63 -5.85 -24.76
C VAL A 284 4.35 -5.66 -26.10
N ARG A 285 4.19 -6.66 -26.97
CA ARG A 285 4.82 -6.65 -28.29
C ARG A 285 3.98 -5.82 -29.25
N ASN A 286 4.46 -4.63 -29.59
CA ASN A 286 3.86 -3.76 -30.62
C ASN A 286 4.73 -3.66 -31.89
N SER A 287 5.86 -4.38 -31.95
CA SER A 287 6.66 -4.53 -33.17
C SER A 287 7.42 -5.86 -33.20
N ASP A 288 8.02 -6.17 -34.35
CA ASP A 288 8.78 -7.39 -34.55
C ASP A 288 10.22 -7.33 -34.01
N TRP A 289 10.71 -6.14 -33.63
CA TRP A 289 12.08 -5.95 -33.19
C TRP A 289 12.37 -6.62 -31.84
N PRO A 290 13.53 -7.28 -31.69
CA PRO A 290 13.93 -7.85 -30.42
C PRO A 290 14.24 -6.75 -29.39
N ILE A 291 13.50 -6.78 -28.29
CA ILE A 291 13.76 -5.94 -27.12
C ILE A 291 14.66 -6.70 -26.16
N LEU A 292 15.64 -6.00 -25.58
CA LEU A 292 16.54 -6.54 -24.57
C LEU A 292 16.46 -5.73 -23.28
N LEU A 293 16.16 -6.40 -22.17
CA LEU A 293 16.32 -5.82 -20.83
C LEU A 293 17.76 -6.02 -20.37
N ARG A 294 18.46 -4.91 -20.14
CA ARG A 294 19.79 -4.86 -19.54
C ARG A 294 19.65 -4.53 -18.06
N VAL A 295 20.11 -5.45 -17.22
CA VAL A 295 20.25 -5.22 -15.78
C VAL A 295 21.68 -4.84 -15.49
N LYS A 296 21.90 -3.68 -14.89
CA LYS A 296 23.23 -3.12 -14.60
C LYS A 296 23.40 -2.77 -13.12
N ALA A 297 24.64 -2.83 -12.65
CA ALA A 297 25.09 -2.22 -11.40
C ALA A 297 26.00 -1.04 -11.76
N GLY A 298 25.51 0.20 -11.62
CA GLY A 298 26.14 1.35 -12.26
C GLY A 298 26.17 1.15 -13.78
N ASP A 299 27.36 1.24 -14.35
CA ASP A 299 27.59 1.02 -15.79
C ASP A 299 27.87 -0.45 -16.14
N ARG A 300 28.12 -1.30 -15.15
CA ARG A 300 28.47 -2.71 -15.35
C ARG A 300 27.22 -3.54 -15.64
N ILE A 301 27.16 -4.17 -16.81
CA ILE A 301 26.07 -5.09 -17.18
C ILE A 301 26.20 -6.37 -16.35
N LEU A 302 25.16 -6.68 -15.57
CA LEU A 302 25.04 -7.93 -14.82
C LEU A 302 24.38 -9.02 -15.67
N LYS A 303 23.30 -8.68 -16.37
CA LYS A 303 22.53 -9.63 -17.17
C LYS A 303 21.85 -8.94 -18.35
N ARG A 304 21.80 -9.66 -19.46
CA ARG A 304 20.96 -9.37 -20.63
C ARG A 304 19.85 -10.41 -20.63
N TRP A 305 18.60 -9.95 -20.65
CA TRP A 305 17.42 -10.81 -20.70
C TRP A 305 16.55 -10.40 -21.88
N ARG A 306 16.17 -11.38 -22.69
CA ARG A 306 15.30 -11.19 -23.86
C ARG A 306 13.95 -11.84 -23.55
N PRO A 307 12.82 -11.12 -23.63
CA PRO A 307 11.52 -11.72 -23.56
C PRO A 307 11.30 -12.58 -24.81
N GLU A 308 10.94 -13.85 -24.62
CA GLU A 308 10.78 -14.79 -25.73
C GLU A 308 9.42 -14.66 -26.42
N GLU A 309 8.35 -14.37 -25.67
CA GLU A 309 6.99 -14.21 -26.23
C GLU A 309 6.23 -13.10 -25.47
N PRO A 310 5.31 -12.39 -26.13
CA PRO A 310 4.34 -11.55 -25.43
C PRO A 310 3.50 -12.46 -24.52
N LYS A 311 3.70 -12.31 -23.21
CA LYS A 311 3.03 -13.12 -22.20
C LYS A 311 2.23 -12.21 -21.29
N THR A 312 1.21 -12.82 -20.68
CA THR A 312 0.67 -12.36 -19.40
C THR A 312 1.80 -12.14 -18.39
N TRP A 313 1.51 -11.52 -17.25
CA TRP A 313 2.49 -11.28 -16.20
C TRP A 313 3.35 -12.52 -15.89
N THR A 314 4.65 -12.41 -16.12
CA THR A 314 5.63 -13.47 -15.79
C THR A 314 6.61 -12.98 -14.74
N LYS A 315 7.05 -13.91 -13.88
CA LYS A 315 8.12 -13.67 -12.90
C LYS A 315 9.42 -14.23 -13.46
N VAL A 316 10.40 -13.36 -13.66
CA VAL A 316 11.72 -13.71 -14.18
C VAL A 316 12.74 -13.58 -13.05
N ARG A 317 13.44 -14.68 -12.74
CA ARG A 317 14.54 -14.67 -11.77
C ARG A 317 15.87 -14.45 -12.49
N LEU A 318 16.64 -13.50 -12.00
CA LEU A 318 17.94 -13.11 -12.53
C LEU A 318 18.96 -13.11 -11.39
N GLY A 319 20.06 -13.83 -11.55
CA GLY A 319 21.14 -13.91 -10.56
C GLY A 319 21.34 -15.31 -10.00
N PRO A 320 22.10 -15.46 -8.90
CA PRO A 320 22.70 -14.38 -8.10
C PRO A 320 23.84 -13.65 -8.85
N PHE A 321 24.04 -12.36 -8.55
CA PHE A 321 25.14 -11.55 -9.07
C PHE A 321 25.98 -10.96 -7.93
N PRO A 322 27.30 -10.81 -8.08
CA PRO A 322 28.08 -10.01 -7.15
C PRO A 322 27.69 -8.54 -7.28
N TRP A 323 27.22 -7.91 -6.20
CA TRP A 323 26.75 -6.53 -6.20
C TRP A 323 27.33 -5.74 -5.04
N LYS A 324 27.91 -4.57 -5.34
CA LYS A 324 28.51 -3.70 -4.33
C LYS A 324 27.44 -2.81 -3.73
N ALA A 325 27.36 -2.78 -2.40
CA ALA A 325 26.48 -1.89 -1.67
C ALA A 325 26.63 -0.42 -2.14
N GLY A 326 25.51 0.22 -2.48
CA GLY A 326 25.49 1.61 -2.95
C GLY A 326 25.55 1.76 -4.47
N ASP A 327 25.96 0.73 -5.22
CA ASP A 327 25.91 0.78 -6.68
C ASP A 327 24.44 0.82 -7.13
N PRO A 328 24.04 1.78 -7.98
CA PRO A 328 22.67 1.86 -8.44
C PRO A 328 22.34 0.65 -9.30
N LEU A 329 21.20 0.01 -9.05
CA LEU A 329 20.62 -0.98 -9.93
C LEU A 329 19.87 -0.25 -11.05
N VAL A 330 20.26 -0.50 -12.30
CA VAL A 330 19.64 0.10 -13.49
C VAL A 330 18.97 -0.99 -14.31
N LEU A 331 17.69 -0.80 -14.59
CA LEU A 331 16.89 -1.58 -15.54
C LEU A 331 16.74 -0.75 -16.81
N GLU A 332 17.47 -1.10 -17.85
CA GLU A 332 17.48 -0.38 -19.13
C GLU A 332 16.89 -1.27 -20.22
N VAL A 333 15.96 -0.71 -21.00
CA VAL A 333 15.41 -1.39 -22.17
C VAL A 333 16.20 -0.93 -23.40
N ALA A 334 16.79 -1.86 -24.13
CA ALA A 334 17.54 -1.61 -25.36
C ALA A 334 16.91 -2.34 -26.55
N ALA A 335 17.12 -1.82 -27.76
CA ALA A 335 16.85 -2.53 -29.01
C ALA A 335 18.20 -3.05 -29.57
N GLU A 336 18.21 -4.24 -30.17
CA GLU A 336 19.46 -4.82 -30.70
C GLU A 336 19.97 -4.10 -31.97
N GLU A 337 19.11 -3.44 -32.76
CA GLU A 337 19.54 -2.58 -33.88
C GLU A 337 18.53 -1.44 -34.15
N PRO A 338 18.96 -0.18 -34.31
CA PRO A 338 18.11 0.90 -34.77
C PRO A 338 18.35 1.18 -36.26
N ARG A 339 17.51 0.67 -37.15
CA ARG A 339 17.42 1.13 -38.55
C ARG A 339 15.97 1.33 -38.94
N GLY A 340 15.50 2.57 -38.87
CA GLY A 340 14.21 2.99 -39.43
C GLY A 340 13.06 2.98 -38.42
N ASP A 341 12.53 4.19 -38.22
CA ASP A 341 11.31 4.56 -37.50
C ASP A 341 11.20 4.26 -35.98
N ARG A 342 10.93 5.31 -35.20
CA ARG A 342 10.94 5.32 -33.71
C ARG A 342 9.59 4.97 -33.09
N ARG A 343 8.63 4.45 -33.85
CA ARG A 343 7.25 4.30 -33.37
C ARG A 343 7.01 2.93 -32.74
N LEU A 344 6.80 2.97 -31.41
CA LEU A 344 6.02 2.05 -30.56
C LEU A 344 6.60 0.66 -30.24
N ASN A 345 7.49 0.63 -29.24
CA ASN A 345 7.83 -0.57 -28.48
C ASN A 345 7.80 -0.27 -26.97
N GLY A 346 7.21 -1.14 -26.15
CA GLY A 346 7.15 -0.97 -24.70
C GLY A 346 7.26 -2.30 -23.95
N LEU A 347 8.19 -2.39 -23.00
CA LEU A 347 8.26 -3.43 -22.00
C LEU A 347 7.62 -2.89 -20.71
N LEU A 348 6.58 -3.55 -20.19
CA LEU A 348 6.03 -3.21 -18.87
C LEU A 348 6.85 -3.92 -17.80
N VAL A 349 7.46 -3.15 -16.91
CA VAL A 349 8.17 -3.69 -15.74
C VAL A 349 7.48 -3.15 -14.49
N LEU A 350 6.94 -4.04 -13.65
CA LEU A 350 6.15 -3.64 -12.48
C LEU A 350 7.02 -3.38 -11.25
N SER A 351 7.80 -4.40 -10.94
CA SER A 351 8.29 -4.62 -9.60
C SER A 351 9.54 -5.46 -9.71
N ALA A 352 10.62 -4.90 -9.18
CA ALA A 352 11.85 -5.62 -8.94
C ALA A 352 11.84 -6.00 -7.46
N SER A 353 11.49 -7.25 -7.18
CA SER A 353 11.74 -7.82 -5.86
C SER A 353 13.20 -8.27 -5.83
N ALA A 354 14.06 -7.46 -5.22
CA ALA A 354 15.44 -7.83 -4.97
C ALA A 354 15.50 -8.69 -3.70
N LEU A 355 15.56 -10.00 -3.86
CA LEU A 355 15.89 -10.89 -2.76
C LEU A 355 17.41 -10.84 -2.57
N LEU A 356 17.85 -9.90 -1.73
CA LEU A 356 19.22 -9.85 -1.27
C LEU A 356 19.39 -10.96 -0.22
N LEU A 357 19.98 -12.08 -0.64
CA LEU A 357 20.14 -13.30 0.17
C LEU A 357 21.00 -13.02 1.41
N ASN A 358 20.33 -13.01 2.57
CA ASN A 358 20.77 -13.59 3.84
C ASN A 358 19.53 -13.84 4.72
N ALA A 359 19.02 -15.09 4.66
CA ALA A 359 18.08 -15.77 5.58
C ALA A 359 16.59 -15.34 5.70
N VAL A 360 15.74 -16.38 5.62
CA VAL A 360 14.31 -16.56 5.95
C VAL A 360 13.27 -15.81 5.11
N VAL A 361 12.73 -16.52 4.11
CA VAL A 361 11.49 -16.21 3.38
C VAL A 361 10.31 -16.87 4.09
N LEU A 362 9.43 -16.07 4.68
CA LEU A 362 8.00 -16.38 4.73
C LEU A 362 7.27 -15.21 4.07
N SER A 363 7.02 -15.36 2.77
CA SER A 363 6.09 -14.53 2.00
C SER A 363 5.18 -15.48 1.24
N LYS A 364 4.12 -15.92 1.93
CA LYS A 364 2.89 -16.38 1.29
C LYS A 364 1.95 -15.17 1.25
N CYS A 365 1.12 -15.14 0.21
CA CYS A 365 -0.03 -14.24 0.01
C CYS A 365 0.25 -12.92 -0.72
N GLN A 366 0.64 -13.02 -1.98
CA GLN A 366 -0.25 -12.50 -3.02
C GLN A 366 -0.88 -13.77 -3.60
N ALA A 367 -2.15 -14.03 -3.30
CA ALA A 367 -2.85 -15.16 -3.91
C ALA A 367 -2.73 -14.98 -5.43
N ASP A 368 -2.32 -16.06 -6.13
CA ASP A 368 -2.55 -16.18 -7.56
C ASP A 368 -4.07 -16.23 -7.74
N VAL A 369 -4.76 -15.10 -7.60
CA VAL A 369 -6.12 -14.96 -8.09
C VAL A 369 -5.97 -15.05 -9.61
N PRO A 370 -6.56 -16.06 -10.27
CA PRO A 370 -6.54 -16.11 -11.72
C PRO A 370 -7.13 -14.80 -12.22
N PHE A 371 -6.28 -13.97 -12.81
CA PHE A 371 -6.70 -12.75 -13.47
C PHE A 371 -7.68 -13.20 -14.55
N GLN A 372 -8.96 -12.96 -14.34
CA GLN A 372 -9.90 -12.95 -15.45
C GLN A 372 -9.44 -11.81 -16.34
N ASN A 373 -8.89 -12.18 -17.50
CA ASN A 373 -8.65 -11.25 -18.58
C ASN A 373 -10.02 -10.68 -18.97
N VAL A 374 -10.39 -9.54 -18.37
CA VAL A 374 -11.31 -8.62 -19.03
C VAL A 374 -10.49 -8.02 -20.17
N VAL A 375 -10.36 -8.80 -21.24
CA VAL A 375 -10.00 -8.24 -22.53
C VAL A 375 -11.10 -7.23 -22.80
N ASN A 376 -10.76 -5.94 -22.70
CA ASN A 376 -11.53 -4.88 -23.30
C ASN A 376 -11.44 -5.12 -24.82
N THR A 377 -12.24 -6.05 -25.33
CA THR A 377 -12.64 -6.02 -26.72
C THR A 377 -13.59 -4.83 -26.83
N GLU A 378 -13.03 -3.64 -27.06
CA GLU A 378 -13.73 -2.48 -27.59
C GLU A 378 -14.15 -2.73 -29.05
N ASN A 379 -14.72 -3.90 -29.32
CA ASN A 379 -15.42 -4.18 -30.57
C ASN A 379 -16.86 -4.57 -30.22
N PRO A 380 -17.79 -3.60 -30.23
CA PRO A 380 -19.22 -3.85 -29.99
C PRO A 380 -19.78 -4.95 -30.91
N ASP A 381 -19.23 -5.09 -32.11
CA ASP A 381 -19.73 -6.00 -33.14
C ASP A 381 -19.38 -7.47 -32.83
N ALA A 382 -18.27 -7.72 -32.12
CA ALA A 382 -17.88 -9.07 -31.70
C ALA A 382 -18.80 -9.64 -30.60
N LYS A 383 -19.40 -8.78 -29.76
CA LYS A 383 -20.39 -9.22 -28.76
C LYS A 383 -21.74 -9.53 -29.41
N LEU A 384 -22.10 -8.82 -30.48
CA LEU A 384 -23.33 -9.08 -31.22
C LEU A 384 -23.25 -10.42 -31.98
N SER A 385 -22.11 -10.72 -32.61
CA SER A 385 -21.97 -11.97 -33.38
C SER A 385 -21.98 -13.21 -32.48
N LEU A 386 -21.31 -13.16 -31.32
CA LEU A 386 -21.32 -14.26 -30.34
C LEU A 386 -22.70 -14.45 -29.68
N ALA A 387 -23.46 -13.38 -29.46
CA ALA A 387 -24.83 -13.48 -28.97
C ALA A 387 -25.80 -14.03 -30.04
N GLN A 388 -25.59 -13.68 -31.32
CA GLN A 388 -26.39 -14.18 -32.44
C GLN A 388 -26.09 -15.65 -32.76
N GLU A 389 -24.84 -16.11 -32.67
CA GLU A 389 -24.49 -17.53 -32.81
C GLU A 389 -25.04 -18.38 -31.66
N ALA A 390 -25.06 -17.85 -30.42
CA ALA A 390 -25.66 -18.54 -29.28
C ALA A 390 -27.20 -18.67 -29.39
N LEU A 391 -27.86 -17.68 -30.00
CA LEU A 391 -29.30 -17.71 -30.26
C LEU A 391 -29.68 -18.60 -31.46
N ALA A 392 -28.81 -18.73 -32.46
CA ALA A 392 -29.05 -19.59 -33.62
C ALA A 392 -28.88 -21.10 -33.31
N GLY A 393 -28.18 -21.45 -32.23
CA GLY A 393 -27.93 -22.84 -31.81
C GLY A 393 -29.02 -23.47 -30.94
N MET A 394 -29.98 -22.69 -30.42
CA MET A 394 -31.07 -23.22 -29.58
C MET A 394 -32.22 -23.75 -30.45
N LYS A 395 -32.16 -25.03 -30.84
CA LYS A 395 -33.37 -25.77 -31.23
C LYS A 395 -34.20 -26.04 -29.98
N LEU A 396 -35.37 -25.40 -29.90
CA LEU A 396 -36.41 -25.78 -28.94
C LEU A 396 -36.87 -27.22 -29.25
N PRO A 397 -37.04 -28.08 -28.24
CA PRO A 397 -37.60 -29.41 -28.46
C PRO A 397 -39.06 -29.29 -28.90
N ASP A 398 -39.41 -30.02 -29.96
CA ASP A 398 -40.77 -30.15 -30.46
C ASP A 398 -41.68 -30.72 -29.34
N GLY A 399 -42.71 -29.95 -29.00
CA GLY A 399 -43.81 -30.35 -28.12
C GLY A 399 -45.12 -30.32 -28.87
#